data_AF-A0A6A4FAW6-F1
#
_entry.id   AF-A0A6A4FAW6-F1
#
_cell.length_a   1.000
_cell.length_b   1.000
_cell.length_c   1.000
_cell.angle_alpha   90.00
_cell.angle_beta   90.00
_cell.angle_gamma   90.00
#
_symmetry.space_group_name_H-M   'P 1'
#
loop_
_entity.id
_entity.type
_entity.pdbx_description
1 polymer ?
#
loop_
_entity_poly.entity_id
_entity_poly.type
_entity_poly.pdbx_seq_one_letter_code
_entity_poly.pdbx_strand_id
1 'polypeptide(L)'
;MKVNVYVAVGGAAARRICWYMGTSDAQVEQAMRMQLYISPHTAFLLRDADGDLVPVSSTLPNGQHYTLVLQEDLGLTSGSTNAINNPITSSVITNGDVSDPLITQGEMTSASNPKRRRLERPTSPAMVGATTAPHQPPTPPRSIATVIQQFVDTFTRPIANDDNVNFIPNAGRFALYALYSELVRDKRFHPKREDVFYKMTSMHGKVDRQRVNRYYQCRGENGVGTMFVHCKPQGKGVLLRRYRSVNSVEELQGAVTPTPFVSWLNLDPKEVAALYMRFVDSFTPIAKSIYRAQSSENKQGDDTAAAEQHEMVLRV
;
A
#
# COMPACT_ATOMS: atom_id res chain seq x y z
N MET A 1 24.29 14.98 12.55
CA MET A 1 24.61 15.60 11.24
C MET A 1 23.45 16.51 10.85
N LYS A 2 23.72 17.75 10.40
CA LYS A 2 22.70 18.71 9.97
C LYS A 2 22.48 18.58 8.47
N VAL A 3 21.23 18.53 8.03
CA VAL A 3 20.82 18.49 6.63
C VAL A 3 20.16 19.81 6.29
N ASN A 4 20.44 20.35 5.12
CA ASN A 4 19.76 21.52 4.58
C ASN A 4 19.41 21.35 3.11
N VAL A 5 18.24 21.85 2.72
CA VAL A 5 17.80 21.95 1.32
C VAL A 5 17.33 23.37 1.03
N TYR A 6 17.20 23.71 -0.23
CA TYR A 6 16.76 25.02 -0.70
C TYR A 6 15.48 24.86 -1.51
N VAL A 7 14.38 25.48 -1.09
CA VAL A 7 13.07 25.32 -1.74
C VAL A 7 12.55 26.66 -2.27
N ALA A 8 12.30 26.74 -3.58
CA ALA A 8 11.70 27.90 -4.25
C ALA A 8 10.18 27.73 -4.39
N VAL A 9 9.41 28.83 -4.38
CA VAL A 9 7.94 28.81 -4.56
C VAL A 9 7.58 29.76 -5.69
N GLY A 10 6.91 29.28 -6.74
CA GLY A 10 6.36 30.13 -7.82
C GLY A 10 7.38 31.08 -8.48
N GLY A 11 8.62 30.64 -8.68
CA GLY A 11 9.70 31.46 -9.26
C GLY A 11 10.38 32.44 -8.28
N ALA A 12 10.00 32.44 -7.01
CA ALA A 12 10.66 33.25 -5.97
C ALA A 12 12.02 32.66 -5.53
N ALA A 13 12.80 33.46 -4.81
CA ALA A 13 14.09 33.04 -4.25
C ALA A 13 13.95 31.82 -3.32
N ALA A 14 14.86 30.86 -3.47
CA ALA A 14 14.84 29.63 -2.69
C ALA A 14 15.11 29.89 -1.21
N ARG A 15 14.28 29.33 -0.33
CA ARG A 15 14.44 29.39 1.13
C ARG A 15 15.21 28.19 1.63
N ARG A 16 16.16 28.43 2.54
CA ARG A 16 16.95 27.37 3.17
C ARG A 16 16.16 26.74 4.31
N ILE A 17 15.93 25.44 4.21
CA ILE A 17 15.24 24.64 5.22
C ILE A 17 16.23 23.64 5.78
N CYS A 18 16.36 23.56 7.10
CA CYS A 18 17.33 22.67 7.73
C CYS A 18 16.76 21.89 8.90
N TRP A 19 17.22 20.65 9.05
CA TRP A 19 16.88 19.74 10.14
C TRP A 19 18.10 18.92 10.56
N TYR A 20 17.95 18.14 11.63
CA TYR A 20 18.96 17.18 12.06
C TYR A 20 18.62 15.78 11.54
N MET A 21 19.64 14.98 11.25
CA MET A 21 19.40 13.56 10.93
C MET A 21 18.64 12.88 12.07
N GLY A 22 17.59 12.14 11.71
CA GLY A 22 16.66 11.51 12.65
C GLY A 22 15.35 12.29 12.88
N THR A 23 15.23 13.52 12.36
CA THR A 23 13.93 14.22 12.25
C THR A 23 13.01 13.44 11.31
N SER A 24 11.74 13.26 11.66
CA SER A 24 10.80 12.49 10.83
C SER A 24 10.32 13.29 9.60
N ASP A 25 9.86 12.60 8.57
CA ASP A 25 9.34 13.22 7.34
C ASP A 25 8.20 14.20 7.64
N ALA A 26 7.29 13.85 8.56
CA ALA A 26 6.21 14.73 9.00
C ALA A 26 6.71 16.01 9.70
N GLN A 27 7.79 15.92 10.50
CA GLN A 27 8.40 17.09 11.13
C GLN A 27 9.10 17.98 10.09
N VAL A 28 9.74 17.39 9.08
CA VAL A 28 10.35 18.12 7.98
C VAL A 28 9.28 18.81 7.14
N GLU A 29 8.21 18.10 6.77
CA GLU A 29 7.08 18.65 6.04
C GLU A 29 6.40 19.79 6.81
N GLN A 30 6.11 19.60 8.10
CA GLN A 30 5.54 20.65 8.95
C GLN A 30 6.47 21.87 9.01
N ALA A 31 7.78 21.67 9.14
CA ALA A 31 8.75 22.76 9.10
C ALA A 31 8.77 23.47 7.75
N MET A 32 8.68 22.73 6.63
CA MET A 32 8.57 23.30 5.29
C MET A 32 7.29 24.12 5.14
N ARG A 33 6.14 23.61 5.59
CA ARG A 33 4.86 24.34 5.57
C ARG A 33 4.96 25.67 6.30
N MET A 34 5.49 25.66 7.52
CA MET A 34 5.67 26.88 8.31
C MET A 34 6.65 27.87 7.66
N GLN A 35 7.79 27.38 7.14
CA GLN A 35 8.83 28.25 6.56
C GLN A 35 8.50 28.75 5.17
N LEU A 36 7.63 28.08 4.42
CA LEU A 36 7.21 28.45 3.07
C LEU A 36 5.81 29.10 3.05
N TYR A 37 5.18 29.29 4.22
CA TYR A 37 3.81 29.81 4.37
C TYR A 37 2.76 29.02 3.56
N ILE A 38 2.91 27.70 3.51
CA ILE A 38 1.98 26.80 2.83
C ILE A 38 0.82 26.47 3.79
N SER A 39 -0.41 26.51 3.28
CA SER A 39 -1.60 26.16 4.06
C SER A 39 -1.52 24.72 4.59
N PRO A 40 -2.01 24.44 5.82
CA PRO A 40 -1.97 23.10 6.42
C PRO A 40 -2.66 22.02 5.60
N HIS A 41 -3.66 22.40 4.79
CA HIS A 41 -4.48 21.48 4.02
C HIS A 41 -4.05 21.37 2.55
N THR A 42 -3.10 22.20 2.11
CA THR A 42 -2.63 22.18 0.72
C THR A 42 -1.62 21.06 0.54
N ALA A 43 -1.93 20.11 -0.34
CA ALA A 43 -0.98 19.09 -0.75
C ALA A 43 0.05 19.69 -1.70
N PHE A 44 1.31 19.32 -1.52
CA PHE A 44 2.42 19.81 -2.35
C PHE A 44 3.50 18.75 -2.50
N LEU A 45 4.26 18.87 -3.58
CA LEU A 45 5.44 18.08 -3.87
C LEU A 45 6.63 19.00 -4.11
N LEU A 46 7.82 18.41 -4.18
CA LEU A 46 9.04 19.08 -4.57
C LEU A 46 9.43 18.59 -5.97
N ARG A 47 9.76 19.51 -6.85
CA ARG A 47 10.42 19.20 -8.13
C ARG A 47 11.92 19.32 -7.95
N ASP A 48 12.67 18.29 -8.26
CA ASP A 48 14.13 18.31 -8.20
C ASP A 48 14.77 18.95 -9.45
N ALA A 49 16.11 18.90 -9.52
CA ALA A 49 16.88 19.47 -10.63
C ALA A 49 16.68 18.74 -11.96
N ASP A 50 16.32 17.45 -11.91
CA ASP A 50 16.06 16.62 -13.09
C ASP A 50 14.61 16.80 -13.59
N GLY A 51 13.80 17.55 -12.82
CA GLY A 51 12.41 17.84 -13.12
C GLY A 51 11.43 16.82 -12.55
N ASP A 52 11.92 15.86 -11.76
CA ASP A 52 11.13 14.81 -11.15
C ASP A 52 10.39 15.31 -9.90
N LEU A 53 9.15 14.83 -9.72
CA LEU A 53 8.33 15.15 -8.56
C LEU A 53 8.62 14.15 -7.43
N VAL A 54 9.14 14.67 -6.32
CA VAL A 54 9.48 13.92 -5.12
C VAL A 54 8.70 14.43 -3.91
N PRO A 55 8.33 13.55 -2.96
CA PRO A 55 7.71 13.97 -1.72
C PRO A 55 8.73 14.65 -0.80
N VAL A 56 8.24 15.44 0.16
CA VAL A 56 9.08 15.91 1.26
C VAL A 56 9.54 14.71 2.09
N SER A 57 10.84 14.61 2.35
CA SER A 57 11.40 13.57 3.20
C SER A 57 12.57 14.09 4.03
N SER A 58 12.77 13.50 5.20
CA SER A 58 13.96 13.70 6.03
C SER A 58 15.24 13.19 5.38
N THR A 59 15.12 12.37 4.34
CA THR A 59 16.21 11.77 3.58
C THR A 59 16.61 12.55 2.33
N LEU A 60 16.04 13.75 2.11
CA LEU A 60 16.44 14.59 0.98
C LEU A 60 17.95 14.87 1.02
N PRO A 61 18.66 14.75 -0.12
CA PRO A 61 20.10 14.98 -0.17
C PRO A 61 20.48 16.38 0.30
N ASN A 62 21.50 16.44 1.16
CA ASN A 62 21.99 17.69 1.73
C ASN A 62 22.54 18.61 0.63
N GLY A 63 22.16 19.88 0.67
CA GLY A 63 22.60 20.93 -0.24
C GLY A 63 21.78 21.06 -1.53
N GLN A 64 20.75 20.24 -1.74
CA GLN A 64 20.00 20.26 -2.99
C GLN A 64 18.93 21.35 -3.06
N HIS A 65 18.62 21.73 -4.30
CA HIS A 65 17.60 22.70 -4.65
C HIS A 65 16.34 22.01 -5.18
N TYR A 66 15.19 22.53 -4.75
CA TYR A 66 13.87 22.04 -5.12
C TYR A 66 12.94 23.20 -5.44
N THR A 67 11.95 22.94 -6.29
CA THR A 67 10.84 23.87 -6.53
C THR A 67 9.56 23.28 -5.95
N LEU A 68 8.85 24.06 -5.15
CA LEU A 68 7.55 23.68 -4.62
C LEU A 68 6.54 23.60 -5.76
N VAL A 69 5.79 22.50 -5.82
CA VAL A 69 4.69 22.31 -6.75
C VAL A 69 3.43 22.03 -5.94
N LEU A 70 2.45 22.93 -6.02
CA LEU A 70 1.15 22.73 -5.36
C LEU A 70 0.33 21.74 -6.18
N GLN A 71 -0.44 20.88 -5.53
CA GLN A 71 -1.26 19.88 -6.22
C GLN A 71 -2.36 20.53 -7.09
N GLU A 72 -2.80 21.73 -6.72
CA GLU A 72 -3.76 22.54 -7.49
C GLU A 72 -3.20 22.93 -8.88
N ASP A 73 -1.88 23.15 -8.98
CA ASP A 73 -1.19 23.50 -10.23
C ASP A 73 -0.94 22.27 -11.14
N LEU A 74 -1.10 21.06 -10.60
CA LEU A 74 -0.87 19.80 -11.33
C LEU A 74 -2.13 19.29 -12.03
N GLY A 75 -3.27 20.00 -11.95
CA GLY A 75 -4.53 19.59 -12.58
C GLY A 75 -5.11 18.27 -12.03
N LEU A 76 -4.62 17.80 -10.88
CA LEU A 76 -5.09 16.59 -10.22
C LEU A 76 -6.25 16.98 -9.29
N THR A 77 -7.48 16.86 -9.80
CA THR A 77 -8.70 17.03 -9.00
C THR A 77 -8.70 16.03 -7.83
N SER A 78 -8.42 16.53 -6.63
CA SER A 78 -8.63 15.79 -5.39
C SER A 78 -10.11 15.47 -5.23
N GLY A 79 -10.47 14.20 -5.38
CA GLY A 79 -11.76 13.68 -4.93
C GLY A 79 -11.85 13.80 -3.41
N SER A 80 -12.41 14.92 -2.96
CA SER A 80 -12.75 15.16 -1.55
C SER A 80 -14.05 14.42 -1.23
N THR A 81 -13.97 13.42 -0.37
CA THR A 81 -15.12 12.79 0.28
C THR A 81 -15.54 13.60 1.51
N ASN A 82 -16.82 14.01 1.51
CA ASN A 82 -17.71 14.37 2.62
C ASN A 82 -17.90 15.87 2.95
N ALA A 83 -19.02 16.45 2.51
CA ALA A 83 -20.10 16.99 3.37
C ALA A 83 -21.30 17.52 2.53
N ILE A 84 -22.50 17.12 2.94
CA ILE A 84 -23.81 17.50 2.38
C ILE A 84 -24.24 18.85 2.98
N ASN A 85 -24.61 19.84 2.15
CA ASN A 85 -25.79 20.71 2.28
C ASN A 85 -25.90 21.69 1.08
N ASN A 86 -27.07 21.66 0.44
CA ASN A 86 -27.54 22.49 -0.70
C ASN A 86 -27.59 24.01 -0.40
N PRO A 87 -28.12 24.86 -1.33
CA PRO A 87 -27.76 25.12 -2.73
C PRO A 87 -27.49 26.64 -2.92
N ILE A 88 -27.12 27.11 -4.11
CA ILE A 88 -27.55 28.40 -4.73
C ILE A 88 -26.66 28.72 -5.96
N THR A 89 -27.37 28.95 -7.06
CA THR A 89 -27.03 29.63 -8.31
C THR A 89 -26.07 30.81 -8.21
N SER A 90 -25.16 30.94 -9.18
CA SER A 90 -25.01 32.16 -9.99
C SER A 90 -24.14 31.94 -11.24
N SER A 91 -24.74 32.28 -12.37
CA SER A 91 -24.22 32.51 -13.72
C SER A 91 -23.25 33.70 -13.81
N VAL A 92 -22.42 33.74 -14.88
CA VAL A 92 -21.95 34.90 -15.71
C VAL A 92 -20.80 34.39 -16.62
N ILE A 93 -21.00 34.19 -17.93
CA ILE A 93 -20.87 35.13 -19.07
C ILE A 93 -19.38 35.44 -19.39
N THR A 94 -18.78 34.75 -20.38
CA THR A 94 -18.49 35.15 -21.79
C THR A 94 -17.36 36.16 -22.02
N ASN A 95 -16.32 35.78 -22.80
CA ASN A 95 -15.97 36.31 -24.14
C ASN A 95 -14.46 36.29 -24.50
N GLY A 96 -14.20 35.86 -25.75
CA GLY A 96 -13.11 36.30 -26.64
C GLY A 96 -11.72 35.69 -26.43
N ASP A 97 -10.90 35.41 -27.43
CA ASP A 97 -11.02 35.56 -28.88
C ASP A 97 -9.85 34.78 -29.56
N VAL A 98 -10.17 34.28 -30.74
CA VAL A 98 -9.41 33.77 -31.90
C VAL A 98 -7.86 33.86 -31.90
N SER A 99 -7.19 32.76 -32.28
CA SER A 99 -6.31 32.67 -33.48
C SER A 99 -5.52 31.37 -33.56
N ASP A 100 -5.94 30.48 -34.47
CA ASP A 100 -5.10 29.50 -35.18
C ASP A 100 -4.19 30.26 -36.18
N PRO A 101 -3.02 29.74 -36.62
CA PRO A 101 -3.07 28.85 -37.77
C PRO A 101 -2.02 27.71 -37.86
N LEU A 102 -2.46 26.70 -38.61
CA LEU A 102 -1.79 25.66 -39.39
C LEU A 102 -0.46 26.04 -40.09
N ILE A 103 0.34 25.00 -40.43
CA ILE A 103 1.34 24.78 -41.52
C ILE A 103 2.63 24.17 -40.92
N THR A 104 3.35 23.16 -41.46
CA THR A 104 3.22 22.18 -42.56
C THR A 104 4.37 21.16 -42.38
N GLN A 105 4.20 19.98 -42.96
CA GLN A 105 5.13 18.86 -43.12
C GLN A 105 6.59 19.21 -43.49
N GLY A 106 7.50 18.37 -43.02
CA GLY A 106 8.86 18.18 -43.55
C GLY A 106 9.26 16.70 -43.41
N GLU A 107 9.12 15.95 -44.49
CA GLU A 107 9.56 14.57 -44.68
C GLU A 107 11.00 14.53 -45.23
N MET A 108 11.72 13.43 -44.97
CA MET A 108 12.85 12.81 -45.71
C MET A 108 14.01 12.44 -44.78
N THR A 109 14.74 11.33 -44.87
CA THR A 109 14.69 10.02 -45.57
C THR A 109 15.80 9.16 -44.93
N SER A 110 15.76 7.85 -45.20
CA SER A 110 16.92 6.93 -45.35
C SER A 110 17.41 6.06 -44.17
N ALA A 111 16.86 4.84 -44.14
CA ALA A 111 17.55 3.55 -44.36
C ALA A 111 18.68 3.09 -43.41
N SER A 112 18.50 1.92 -42.78
CA SER A 112 19.03 0.65 -43.32
C SER A 112 18.68 -0.58 -42.44
N ASN A 113 18.16 -1.62 -43.10
CA ASN A 113 18.13 -3.01 -42.66
C ASN A 113 19.27 -3.76 -43.36
N PRO A 114 19.85 -4.82 -42.78
CA PRO A 114 19.52 -6.18 -43.24
C PRO A 114 19.53 -7.20 -42.05
N LYS A 115 18.97 -8.42 -42.10
CA LYS A 115 19.09 -9.45 -43.14
C LYS A 115 18.13 -10.62 -42.83
N ARG A 116 17.35 -11.04 -43.83
CA ARG A 116 16.56 -12.29 -43.88
C ARG A 116 17.47 -13.53 -43.86
N ARG A 117 16.98 -14.63 -43.28
CA ARG A 117 17.20 -15.98 -43.86
C ARG A 117 15.90 -16.78 -43.84
N ARG A 118 15.67 -17.43 -44.98
CA ARG A 118 14.45 -18.05 -45.53
C ARG A 118 14.58 -19.58 -45.44
N LEU A 119 13.48 -20.27 -45.78
CA LEU A 119 13.35 -21.63 -46.36
C LEU A 119 13.03 -22.73 -45.31
N GLU A 120 12.03 -23.63 -45.44
CA GLU A 120 11.11 -23.99 -46.52
C GLU A 120 9.89 -24.78 -45.99
N ARG A 121 8.85 -24.90 -46.82
CA ARG A 121 7.64 -25.73 -46.63
C ARG A 121 7.65 -26.84 -47.69
N PRO A 122 7.10 -28.03 -47.41
CA PRO A 122 6.42 -28.80 -48.44
C PRO A 122 4.95 -29.12 -48.07
N THR A 123 4.21 -29.43 -49.12
CA THR A 123 2.75 -29.48 -49.24
C THR A 123 2.18 -30.87 -48.89
N SER A 124 0.90 -30.88 -48.49
CA SER A 124 -0.15 -31.89 -48.17
C SER A 124 -0.20 -33.20 -49.02
N PRO A 125 -1.13 -34.18 -48.85
CA PRO A 125 -2.39 -34.23 -48.05
C PRO A 125 -2.76 -35.59 -47.36
N ALA A 126 -3.81 -35.64 -46.53
CA ALA A 126 -4.87 -36.67 -46.52
C ALA A 126 -5.83 -36.55 -45.30
N MET A 127 -7.13 -36.73 -45.57
CA MET A 127 -8.27 -36.78 -44.64
C MET A 127 -8.20 -37.99 -43.69
N VAL A 128 -8.56 -37.82 -42.41
CA VAL A 128 -9.52 -38.69 -41.66
C VAL A 128 -10.05 -37.89 -40.46
N GLY A 129 -11.36 -37.90 -40.24
CA GLY A 129 -12.02 -37.17 -39.14
C GLY A 129 -11.81 -37.78 -37.75
N ALA A 130 -11.86 -36.93 -36.73
CA ALA A 130 -12.22 -37.30 -35.36
C ALA A 130 -12.69 -36.06 -34.60
N THR A 131 -13.91 -36.14 -34.10
CA THR A 131 -14.58 -35.19 -33.21
C THR A 131 -13.94 -35.26 -31.82
N THR A 132 -13.20 -34.24 -31.37
CA THR A 132 -12.84 -34.09 -29.95
C THR A 132 -12.64 -32.62 -29.58
N ALA A 133 -13.47 -32.18 -28.62
CA ALA A 133 -13.39 -31.09 -27.64
C ALA A 133 -12.47 -29.86 -27.88
N PRO A 134 -12.91 -28.64 -27.50
CA PRO A 134 -12.08 -27.45 -27.57
C PRO A 134 -10.84 -27.60 -26.66
N HIS A 135 -9.68 -27.77 -27.29
CA HIS A 135 -8.38 -27.69 -26.65
C HIS A 135 -8.18 -26.26 -26.11
N GLN A 136 -8.34 -26.08 -24.80
CA GLN A 136 -7.76 -24.93 -24.10
C GLN A 136 -6.23 -24.99 -24.28
N PRO A 137 -5.57 -23.89 -24.66
CA PRO A 137 -4.12 -23.86 -24.71
C PRO A 137 -3.55 -24.14 -23.31
N PRO A 138 -2.47 -24.92 -23.19
CA PRO A 138 -1.85 -25.20 -21.90
C PRO A 138 -1.28 -23.89 -21.34
N THR A 139 -2.01 -23.29 -20.40
CA THR A 139 -1.47 -22.17 -19.63
C THR A 139 -0.16 -22.64 -18.99
N PRO A 140 0.94 -21.88 -19.12
CA PRO A 140 2.22 -22.27 -18.53
C PRO A 140 2.05 -22.52 -17.03
N PRO A 141 2.80 -23.48 -16.44
CA PRO A 141 2.77 -23.73 -15.01
C PRO A 141 3.12 -22.42 -14.29
N ARG A 142 2.12 -21.83 -13.64
CA ARG A 142 2.26 -20.51 -13.02
C ARG A 142 3.11 -20.65 -11.78
N SER A 143 4.16 -19.86 -11.68
CA SER A 143 5.06 -19.94 -10.52
C SER A 143 4.32 -19.55 -9.24
N ILE A 144 4.68 -20.18 -8.11
CA ILE A 144 4.17 -19.82 -6.78
C ILE A 144 4.39 -18.32 -6.49
N ALA A 145 5.51 -17.76 -6.96
CA ALA A 145 5.82 -16.34 -6.83
C ALA A 145 4.77 -15.46 -7.54
N THR A 146 4.32 -15.84 -8.73
CA THR A 146 3.28 -15.09 -9.46
C THR A 146 1.94 -15.12 -8.73
N VAL A 147 1.57 -16.27 -8.14
CA VAL A 147 0.35 -16.40 -7.32
C VAL A 147 0.43 -15.51 -6.09
N ILE A 148 1.55 -15.59 -5.36
CA ILE A 148 1.80 -14.75 -4.17
C ILE A 148 1.75 -13.27 -4.56
N GLN A 149 2.31 -12.89 -5.71
CA GLN A 149 2.31 -11.49 -6.13
C GLN A 149 0.90 -10.94 -6.35
N GLN A 150 0.09 -11.66 -7.14
CA GLN A 150 -1.30 -11.27 -7.38
C GLN A 150 -2.09 -11.23 -6.08
N PHE A 151 -1.86 -12.17 -5.17
CA PHE A 151 -2.45 -12.17 -3.84
C PHE A 151 -2.08 -10.90 -3.05
N VAL A 152 -0.79 -10.53 -3.00
CA VAL A 152 -0.34 -9.32 -2.29
C VAL A 152 -0.99 -8.07 -2.87
N ASP A 153 -1.00 -7.91 -4.20
CA ASP A 153 -1.57 -6.73 -4.85
C ASP A 153 -3.09 -6.60 -4.65
N THR A 154 -3.77 -7.74 -4.50
CA THR A 154 -5.22 -7.78 -4.26
C THR A 154 -5.56 -7.32 -2.86
N PHE A 155 -4.91 -7.88 -1.84
CA PHE A 155 -5.32 -7.71 -0.45
C PHE A 155 -4.57 -6.63 0.31
N THR A 156 -3.56 -6.01 -0.30
CA THR A 156 -2.73 -5.03 0.39
C THR A 156 -2.49 -3.80 -0.46
N ARG A 157 -2.27 -2.66 0.19
CA ARG A 157 -1.91 -1.40 -0.45
C ARG A 157 -0.55 -0.93 0.11
N PRO A 158 0.26 -0.22 -0.69
CA PRO A 158 1.39 0.53 -0.14
C PRO A 158 0.91 1.43 1.01
N ILE A 159 1.71 1.54 2.06
CA ILE A 159 1.41 2.52 3.12
C ILE A 159 1.75 3.93 2.63
N ALA A 160 1.04 4.93 3.14
CA ALA A 160 1.44 6.33 3.00
C ALA A 160 2.54 6.65 4.04
N ASN A 161 3.39 7.64 3.79
CA ASN A 161 4.55 7.94 4.65
C ASN A 161 4.19 8.31 6.10
N ASP A 162 2.94 8.69 6.35
CA ASP A 162 2.37 9.06 7.65
C ASP A 162 1.66 7.90 8.37
N ASP A 163 1.41 6.78 7.68
CA ASP A 163 0.69 5.63 8.23
C ASP A 163 1.61 4.75 9.09
N ASN A 164 1.81 5.18 10.34
CA ASN A 164 2.69 4.51 11.29
C ASN A 164 2.03 3.33 12.04
N VAL A 165 0.73 3.10 11.81
CA VAL A 165 -0.09 2.21 12.66
C VAL A 165 -0.60 0.99 11.89
N ASN A 166 -0.95 1.12 10.59
CA ASN A 166 -1.67 0.07 9.86
C ASN A 166 -0.78 -0.97 9.14
N PHE A 167 0.47 -1.11 9.55
CA PHE A 167 1.37 -2.09 8.95
C PHE A 167 0.93 -3.53 9.19
N ILE A 168 1.20 -4.38 8.20
CA ILE A 168 1.04 -5.83 8.32
C ILE A 168 2.24 -6.40 9.13
N PRO A 169 2.01 -7.21 10.18
CA PRO A 169 3.11 -7.87 10.88
C PRO A 169 3.71 -8.98 10.00
N ASN A 170 4.99 -9.29 10.24
CA ASN A 170 5.74 -10.27 9.45
C ASN A 170 5.71 -11.70 10.03
N ALA A 171 5.00 -11.91 11.14
CA ALA A 171 4.81 -13.22 11.76
C ALA A 171 3.56 -13.22 12.66
N GLY A 172 3.02 -14.41 12.91
CA GLY A 172 1.88 -14.63 13.80
C GLY A 172 0.51 -14.57 13.11
N ARG A 173 -0.56 -14.65 13.91
CA ARG A 173 -1.94 -14.84 13.42
C ARG A 173 -2.50 -13.67 12.59
N PHE A 174 -1.91 -12.48 12.72
CA PHE A 174 -2.32 -11.29 11.97
C PHE A 174 -1.44 -11.04 10.74
N ALA A 175 -0.53 -11.97 10.43
CA ALA A 175 0.45 -11.80 9.37
C ALA A 175 -0.13 -12.16 8.00
N LEU A 176 0.45 -11.60 6.94
CA LEU A 176 0.03 -11.85 5.56
C LEU A 176 0.07 -13.35 5.18
N TYR A 177 1.04 -14.10 5.71
CA TYR A 177 1.14 -15.54 5.48
C TYR A 177 0.00 -16.34 6.13
N ALA A 178 -0.53 -15.89 7.28
CA ALA A 178 -1.68 -16.51 7.91
C ALA A 178 -2.93 -16.38 7.02
N LEU A 179 -3.20 -15.17 6.52
CA LEU A 179 -4.27 -14.92 5.55
C LEU A 179 -4.09 -15.75 4.26
N TYR A 180 -2.86 -15.79 3.72
CA TYR A 180 -2.57 -16.60 2.52
C TYR A 180 -2.89 -18.08 2.74
N SER A 181 -2.54 -18.60 3.92
CA SER A 181 -2.76 -20.00 4.26
C SER A 181 -4.22 -20.36 4.47
N GLU A 182 -5.03 -19.40 4.92
CA GLU A 182 -6.47 -19.55 5.08
C GLU A 182 -7.21 -19.53 3.74
N LEU A 183 -6.80 -18.62 2.84
CA LEU A 183 -7.42 -18.45 1.51
C LEU A 183 -6.98 -19.51 0.50
N VAL A 184 -5.70 -19.84 0.45
CA VAL A 184 -5.15 -20.84 -0.49
C VAL A 184 -5.07 -22.17 0.25
N ARG A 185 -6.08 -23.04 0.10
CA ARG A 185 -6.06 -24.35 0.78
C ARG A 185 -5.14 -25.38 0.11
N ASP A 186 -4.94 -25.27 -1.21
CA ASP A 186 -4.07 -26.18 -1.96
C ASP A 186 -2.59 -25.93 -1.65
N LYS A 187 -1.99 -26.89 -0.93
CA LYS A 187 -0.59 -26.84 -0.47
C LYS A 187 0.43 -26.86 -1.61
N ARG A 188 0.05 -27.23 -2.83
CA ARG A 188 0.96 -27.18 -4.00
C ARG A 188 1.35 -25.75 -4.37
N PHE A 189 0.52 -24.77 -4.00
CA PHE A 189 0.79 -23.36 -4.21
C PHE A 189 1.45 -22.69 -3.00
N HIS A 190 1.76 -23.45 -1.94
CA HIS A 190 2.40 -22.90 -0.75
C HIS A 190 3.92 -22.86 -0.93
N PRO A 191 4.59 -21.78 -0.51
CA PRO A 191 6.03 -21.80 -0.36
C PRO A 191 6.42 -22.81 0.71
N LYS A 192 7.62 -23.39 0.60
CA LYS A 192 8.11 -24.43 1.54
C LYS A 192 8.11 -23.99 3.00
N ARG A 193 8.23 -22.69 3.27
CA ARG A 193 8.30 -22.06 4.59
C ARG A 193 7.79 -20.63 4.54
N GLU A 194 7.35 -20.11 5.69
CA GLU A 194 6.93 -18.71 5.86
C GLU A 194 8.03 -17.71 5.48
N ASP A 195 9.30 -17.97 5.80
CA ASP A 195 10.40 -17.09 5.42
C ASP A 195 10.57 -16.99 3.88
N VAL A 196 10.20 -18.03 3.16
CA VAL A 196 10.21 -18.06 1.68
C VAL A 196 9.06 -17.25 1.11
N PHE A 197 7.87 -17.31 1.74
CA PHE A 197 6.74 -16.42 1.40
C PHE A 197 7.19 -14.96 1.44
N TYR A 198 7.78 -14.53 2.56
CA TYR A 198 8.22 -13.15 2.73
C TYR A 198 9.42 -12.76 1.86
N LYS A 199 10.26 -13.72 1.45
CA LYS A 199 11.29 -13.47 0.43
C LYS A 199 10.67 -13.20 -0.95
N MET A 200 9.63 -13.93 -1.32
CA MET A 200 8.94 -13.74 -2.61
C MET A 200 8.19 -12.40 -2.63
N THR A 201 7.48 -12.06 -1.56
CA THR A 201 6.80 -10.74 -1.47
C THR A 201 7.80 -9.58 -1.44
N SER A 202 8.99 -9.77 -0.83
CA SER A 202 10.07 -8.78 -0.83
C SER A 202 10.64 -8.46 -2.20
N MET A 203 10.55 -9.38 -3.17
CA MET A 203 11.02 -9.11 -4.53
C MET A 203 10.11 -8.16 -5.30
N HIS A 204 8.90 -7.91 -4.78
CA HIS A 204 7.85 -7.19 -5.49
C HIS A 204 7.35 -5.94 -4.75
N GLY A 205 8.04 -5.53 -3.68
CA GLY A 205 7.74 -4.31 -2.94
C GLY A 205 8.95 -3.83 -2.15
N LYS A 206 8.96 -2.55 -1.79
CA LYS A 206 9.98 -2.03 -0.86
C LYS A 206 9.78 -2.72 0.50
N VAL A 207 10.70 -3.59 0.86
CA VAL A 207 10.80 -4.10 2.23
C VAL A 207 11.50 -3.06 3.06
N ASP A 208 10.80 -2.56 4.06
CA ASP A 208 11.45 -1.76 5.07
C ASP A 208 12.14 -2.69 6.05
N ARG A 209 13.43 -2.46 6.24
CA ARG A 209 14.24 -3.16 7.22
C ARG A 209 13.93 -2.69 8.64
N GLN A 210 13.07 -1.70 8.83
CA GLN A 210 12.62 -1.26 10.14
C GLN A 210 11.87 -2.38 10.87
N ARG A 211 12.53 -2.91 11.89
CA ARG A 211 11.98 -3.88 12.85
C ARG A 211 11.13 -3.14 13.86
N VAL A 212 9.92 -2.76 13.46
CA VAL A 212 9.04 -1.99 14.35
C VAL A 212 8.04 -2.92 15.04
N ASN A 213 7.89 -2.71 16.35
CA ASN A 213 6.88 -3.39 17.15
C ASN A 213 5.47 -2.99 16.72
N ARG A 214 4.55 -3.96 16.74
CA ARG A 214 3.14 -3.73 16.42
C ARG A 214 2.26 -4.07 17.60
N TYR A 215 1.16 -3.35 17.72
CA TYR A 215 0.19 -3.54 18.78
C TYR A 215 -1.18 -3.67 18.13
N TYR A 216 -1.93 -4.69 18.52
CA TYR A 216 -3.27 -4.93 18.02
C TYR A 216 -4.22 -5.14 19.19
N GLN A 217 -5.44 -4.67 19.00
CA GLN A 217 -6.60 -5.06 19.78
C GLN A 217 -7.34 -6.15 19.00
N CYS A 218 -7.79 -7.20 19.66
CA CYS A 218 -8.54 -8.28 19.03
C CYS A 218 -9.49 -8.94 20.03
N ARG A 219 -10.39 -9.80 19.54
CA ARG A 219 -11.22 -10.62 20.43
C ARG A 219 -10.37 -11.64 21.20
N GLY A 220 -10.78 -11.94 22.43
CA GLY A 220 -10.16 -12.99 23.24
C GLY A 220 -10.20 -14.37 22.57
N GLU A 221 -9.27 -15.26 22.91
CA GLU A 221 -9.16 -16.60 22.31
C GLU A 221 -10.44 -17.45 22.45
N ASN A 222 -11.28 -17.15 23.45
CA ASN A 222 -12.57 -17.81 23.67
C ASN A 222 -13.77 -16.96 23.23
N GLY A 223 -13.55 -15.89 22.46
CA GLY A 223 -14.59 -14.92 22.07
C GLY A 223 -15.07 -14.01 23.20
N VAL A 224 -14.59 -14.21 24.43
CA VAL A 224 -14.92 -13.39 25.60
C VAL A 224 -13.83 -12.35 25.82
N GLY A 225 -14.24 -11.09 25.85
CA GLY A 225 -13.37 -9.96 26.16
C GLY A 225 -12.48 -9.48 25.02
N THR A 226 -11.74 -8.42 25.32
CA THR A 226 -10.79 -7.76 24.41
C THR A 226 -9.37 -8.12 24.84
N MET A 227 -8.54 -8.56 23.89
CA MET A 227 -7.12 -8.82 24.10
C MET A 227 -6.26 -7.77 23.40
N PHE A 228 -5.13 -7.46 24.03
CA PHE A 228 -4.12 -6.55 23.50
C PHE A 228 -2.84 -7.33 23.22
N VAL A 229 -2.40 -7.38 21.96
CA VAL A 229 -1.30 -8.22 21.50
C VAL A 229 -0.12 -7.35 21.07
N HIS A 230 1.07 -7.67 21.56
CA HIS A 230 2.33 -7.11 21.09
C HIS A 230 2.99 -8.07 20.09
N CYS A 231 3.00 -7.72 18.81
CA CYS A 231 3.71 -8.47 17.78
C CYS A 231 5.12 -7.90 17.63
N LYS A 232 6.11 -8.68 18.10
CA LYS A 232 7.53 -8.38 17.88
C LYS A 232 7.93 -8.78 16.45
N PRO A 233 8.70 -7.95 15.74
CA PRO A 233 9.17 -8.28 14.40
C PRO A 233 10.10 -9.51 14.46
N GLN A 234 9.89 -10.48 13.57
CA GLN A 234 10.74 -11.67 13.45
C GLN A 234 11.50 -11.68 12.12
N GLY A 235 12.77 -12.05 12.10
CA GLY A 235 13.54 -12.22 10.86
C GLY A 235 13.82 -10.92 10.07
N LYS A 236 13.53 -10.91 8.76
CA LYS A 236 13.70 -9.74 7.87
C LYS A 236 12.55 -8.74 8.09
N GLY A 237 12.81 -7.47 7.82
CA GLY A 237 11.86 -6.38 8.08
C GLY A 237 10.52 -6.53 7.34
N VAL A 238 9.53 -5.75 7.78
CA VAL A 238 8.13 -5.88 7.35
C VAL A 238 7.93 -5.40 5.90
N LEU A 239 6.90 -5.93 5.24
CA LEU A 239 6.38 -5.35 4.02
C LEU A 239 5.79 -3.97 4.36
N LEU A 240 6.18 -2.91 3.64
CA LEU A 240 5.59 -1.57 3.76
C LEU A 240 4.19 -1.52 3.13
N ARG A 241 3.31 -2.35 3.63
CA ARG A 241 1.94 -2.48 3.15
C ARG A 241 0.99 -2.56 4.32
N ARG A 242 -0.22 -2.09 4.06
CA ARG A 242 -1.39 -2.25 4.92
C ARG A 242 -2.40 -3.15 4.24
N TYR A 243 -3.26 -3.79 5.03
CA TYR A 243 -4.43 -4.45 4.47
C TYR A 243 -5.28 -3.43 3.70
N ARG A 244 -5.85 -3.86 2.58
CA ARG A 244 -6.78 -3.04 1.81
C ARG A 244 -8.00 -2.73 2.70
N SER A 245 -8.26 -1.45 2.94
CA SER A 245 -9.52 -1.02 3.55
C SER A 245 -10.65 -1.32 2.58
N VAL A 246 -11.69 -1.99 3.05
CA VAL A 246 -12.89 -2.26 2.29
C VAL A 246 -14.08 -2.03 3.21
N ASN A 247 -15.11 -1.35 2.71
CA ASN A 247 -16.28 -1.00 3.51
C ASN A 247 -17.37 -2.10 3.45
N SER A 248 -17.30 -3.01 2.47
CA SER A 248 -18.26 -4.10 2.32
C SER A 248 -17.69 -5.33 1.62
N VAL A 249 -18.33 -6.49 1.80
CA VAL A 249 -17.92 -7.75 1.14
C VAL A 249 -18.07 -7.65 -0.38
N GLU A 250 -19.10 -6.93 -0.85
CA GLU A 250 -19.42 -6.74 -2.27
C GLU A 250 -18.34 -5.92 -3.00
N GLU A 251 -17.84 -4.86 -2.36
CA GLU A 251 -16.73 -4.05 -2.89
C GLU A 251 -15.48 -4.93 -3.06
N LEU A 252 -15.16 -5.75 -2.07
CA LEU A 252 -14.02 -6.67 -2.16
C LEU A 252 -14.25 -7.75 -3.21
N GLN A 253 -15.46 -8.31 -3.30
CA GLN A 253 -15.78 -9.31 -4.31
C GLN A 253 -15.58 -8.74 -5.72
N GLY A 254 -15.98 -7.48 -5.95
CA GLY A 254 -15.73 -6.76 -7.21
C GLY A 254 -14.24 -6.62 -7.54
N ALA A 255 -13.38 -6.46 -6.52
CA ALA A 255 -11.94 -6.42 -6.71
C ALA A 255 -11.28 -7.81 -6.87
N VAL A 256 -11.80 -8.82 -6.18
CA VAL A 256 -11.29 -10.20 -6.20
C VAL A 256 -11.67 -10.92 -7.50
N THR A 257 -12.88 -10.71 -8.01
CA THR A 257 -13.40 -11.37 -9.21
C THR A 257 -12.50 -11.23 -10.45
N PRO A 258 -12.02 -10.02 -10.83
CA PRO A 258 -11.12 -9.87 -11.99
C PRO A 258 -9.69 -10.33 -11.69
N THR A 259 -9.37 -10.73 -10.45
CA THR A 259 -8.00 -11.02 -10.08
C THR A 259 -7.56 -12.38 -10.63
N PRO A 260 -6.44 -12.44 -11.37
CA PRO A 260 -5.99 -13.66 -12.02
C PRO A 260 -5.83 -14.86 -11.07
N PHE A 261 -5.23 -14.71 -9.88
CA PHE A 261 -4.94 -15.86 -9.00
C PHE A 261 -6.21 -16.62 -8.55
N VAL A 262 -7.35 -15.94 -8.45
CA VAL A 262 -8.64 -16.54 -8.08
C VAL A 262 -9.06 -17.57 -9.11
N SER A 263 -8.97 -17.20 -10.39
CA SER A 263 -9.22 -18.11 -11.52
C SER A 263 -8.20 -19.23 -11.61
N TRP A 264 -6.93 -18.96 -11.28
CA TRP A 264 -5.85 -19.95 -11.41
C TRP A 264 -5.96 -21.06 -10.37
N LEU A 265 -6.48 -20.71 -9.20
CA LEU A 265 -6.64 -21.60 -8.06
C LEU A 265 -8.07 -22.14 -7.92
N ASN A 266 -8.97 -21.81 -8.87
CA ASN A 266 -10.40 -22.16 -8.83
C ASN A 266 -11.06 -21.80 -7.48
N LEU A 267 -10.77 -20.61 -6.96
CA LEU A 267 -11.36 -20.12 -5.71
C LEU A 267 -12.71 -19.44 -5.98
N ASP A 268 -13.65 -19.56 -5.04
CA ASP A 268 -14.89 -18.78 -5.07
C ASP A 268 -14.61 -17.33 -4.62
N PRO A 269 -14.83 -16.31 -5.49
CA PRO A 269 -14.63 -14.92 -5.12
C PRO A 269 -15.43 -14.49 -3.88
N LYS A 270 -16.63 -15.07 -3.66
CA LYS A 270 -17.47 -14.76 -2.50
C LYS A 270 -16.85 -15.28 -1.21
N GLU A 271 -16.42 -16.54 -1.22
CA GLU A 271 -15.75 -17.15 -0.06
C GLU A 271 -14.44 -16.41 0.26
N VAL A 272 -13.66 -16.07 -0.77
CA VAL A 272 -12.41 -15.31 -0.63
C VAL A 272 -12.65 -13.95 0.01
N ALA A 273 -13.65 -13.20 -0.47
CA ALA A 273 -13.99 -11.90 0.10
C ALA A 273 -14.48 -12.01 1.55
N ALA A 274 -15.33 -12.98 1.85
CA ALA A 274 -15.85 -13.21 3.20
C ALA A 274 -14.75 -13.64 4.21
N LEU A 275 -13.80 -14.48 3.79
CA LEU A 275 -12.65 -14.88 4.61
C LEU A 275 -11.72 -13.70 4.89
N TYR A 276 -11.42 -12.89 3.86
CA TYR A 276 -10.61 -11.70 4.06
C TYR A 276 -11.27 -10.69 5.03
N MET A 277 -12.55 -10.38 4.84
CA MET A 277 -13.26 -9.44 5.72
C MET A 277 -13.23 -9.91 7.18
N ARG A 278 -13.56 -11.19 7.40
CA ARG A 278 -13.48 -11.81 8.73
C ARG A 278 -12.08 -11.73 9.33
N PHE A 279 -11.05 -11.93 8.52
CA PHE A 279 -9.66 -11.85 8.95
C PHE A 279 -9.31 -10.43 9.40
N VAL A 280 -9.58 -9.41 8.57
CA VAL A 280 -9.25 -8.01 8.89
C VAL A 280 -10.10 -7.48 10.05
N ASP A 281 -11.37 -7.87 10.15
CA ASP A 281 -12.26 -7.47 11.25
C ASP A 281 -11.91 -8.15 12.58
N SER A 282 -11.05 -9.18 12.56
CA SER A 282 -10.65 -9.89 13.78
C SER A 282 -9.63 -9.12 14.63
N PHE A 283 -9.03 -8.06 14.09
CA PHE A 283 -8.06 -7.24 14.81
C PHE A 283 -8.10 -5.77 14.38
N THR A 284 -7.71 -4.89 15.29
CA THR A 284 -7.59 -3.45 15.06
C THR A 284 -6.18 -3.01 15.43
N PRO A 285 -5.41 -2.40 14.51
CA PRO A 285 -4.14 -1.78 14.85
C PRO A 285 -4.33 -0.68 15.91
N ILE A 286 -3.47 -0.66 16.94
CA ILE A 286 -3.53 0.34 18.02
C ILE A 286 -2.17 0.99 18.25
N ALA A 287 -2.19 2.18 18.88
CA ALA A 287 -0.98 2.85 19.30
C ALA A 287 -0.31 2.14 20.50
N LYS A 288 1.02 2.30 20.62
CA LYS A 288 1.80 1.80 21.77
C LYS A 288 1.31 2.34 23.11
N SER A 289 0.82 3.58 23.14
CA SER A 289 0.24 4.22 24.34
C SER A 289 -1.00 3.47 24.82
N ILE A 290 -1.90 3.09 23.90
CA ILE A 290 -3.11 2.32 24.21
C ILE A 290 -2.74 0.96 24.79
N TYR A 291 -1.82 0.24 24.14
CA TYR A 291 -1.32 -1.04 24.65
C TYR A 291 -0.73 -0.91 26.07
N ARG A 292 0.05 0.15 26.34
CA ARG A 292 0.65 0.40 27.65
C ARG A 292 -0.38 0.71 28.73
N ALA A 293 -1.37 1.54 28.44
CA ALA A 293 -2.43 1.88 29.39
C ALA A 293 -3.15 0.61 29.86
N GLN A 294 -3.53 -0.24 28.90
CA GLN A 294 -4.25 -1.49 29.18
C GLN A 294 -3.38 -2.54 29.89
N SER A 295 -2.10 -2.62 29.54
CA SER A 295 -1.15 -3.50 30.26
C SER A 295 -0.88 -3.05 31.71
N SER A 296 -1.13 -1.78 32.03
CA SER A 296 -0.96 -1.23 33.37
C SER A 296 -2.24 -1.43 34.19
N GLU A 297 -3.42 -1.25 33.58
CA GLU A 297 -4.71 -1.56 34.20
C GLU A 297 -4.85 -3.04 34.58
N ASN A 298 -4.39 -3.97 33.73
CA ASN A 298 -4.39 -5.40 34.07
C ASN A 298 -3.45 -5.74 35.24
N LYS A 299 -2.36 -4.99 35.44
CA LYS A 299 -1.49 -5.16 36.62
C LYS A 299 -2.14 -4.58 37.88
N GLN A 300 -2.81 -3.43 37.75
CA GLN A 300 -3.51 -2.79 38.85
C GLN A 300 -4.73 -3.61 39.31
N GLY A 301 -5.45 -4.26 38.38
CA GLY A 301 -6.58 -5.15 38.68
C GLY A 301 -6.17 -6.44 39.40
N ASP A 302 -5.03 -7.03 39.03
CA ASP A 302 -4.46 -8.19 39.74
C ASP A 302 -3.99 -7.80 41.16
N ASP A 303 -3.37 -6.62 41.33
CA ASP A 303 -2.93 -6.14 42.64
C ASP A 303 -4.09 -5.75 43.56
N THR A 304 -5.20 -5.24 43.00
CA THR A 304 -6.40 -4.88 43.78
C THR A 304 -7.22 -6.12 44.17
N ALA A 305 -7.32 -7.12 43.28
CA ALA A 305 -7.94 -8.41 43.60
C ALA A 305 -7.11 -9.22 44.62
N ALA A 306 -5.77 -9.14 44.56
CA ALA A 306 -4.90 -9.73 45.55
C ALA A 306 -5.00 -9.02 46.92
N ALA A 307 -5.19 -7.70 46.94
CA ALA A 307 -5.39 -6.93 48.17
C ALA A 307 -6.74 -7.24 48.85
N GLU A 308 -7.83 -7.34 48.08
CA GLU A 308 -9.16 -7.69 48.62
C GLU A 308 -9.22 -9.13 49.14
N GLN A 309 -8.52 -10.08 48.50
CA GLN A 309 -8.41 -11.45 49.01
C GLN A 309 -7.58 -11.54 50.30
N HIS A 310 -6.59 -10.68 50.50
CA HIS A 310 -5.80 -10.64 51.73
C HIS A 310 -6.55 -9.97 52.90
N GLU A 311 -7.44 -9.01 52.62
CA GLU A 311 -8.25 -8.36 53.66
C GLU A 311 -9.43 -9.23 54.13
N MET A 312 -9.95 -10.12 53.29
CA MET A 312 -11.01 -11.07 53.67
C MET A 312 -10.52 -12.26 54.52
N VAL A 313 -9.23 -12.63 54.43
CA VAL A 313 -8.65 -13.75 55.22
C VAL A 313 -8.26 -13.32 56.65
N LEU A 314 -8.24 -12.01 56.95
CA LEU A 314 -7.94 -11.46 58.28
C LEU A 314 -9.18 -11.10 59.12
N ARG A 315 -10.38 -11.40 58.63
CA ARG A 315 -11.64 -11.27 59.39
C ARG A 315 -12.39 -12.59 59.49
N VAL A 316 -11.81 -13.57 60.19
CA VAL A 316 -12.54 -14.69 60.81
C VAL A 316 -11.96 -14.94 62.19
#